data_AF-A0A150VCX2-F1
#
_entry.id   AF-A0A150VCX2-F1
#
_cell.length_a   1.000
_cell.length_b   1.000
_cell.length_c   1.000
_cell.angle_alpha   90.00
_cell.angle_beta   90.00
_cell.angle_gamma   90.00
#
_symmetry.space_group_name_H-M   'P 1'
#
loop_
_entity.id
_entity.type
_entity.pdbx_description
1 polymer ?
#
loop_
_entity_poly.entity_id
_entity_poly.type
_entity_poly.pdbx_seq_one_letter_code
_entity_poly.pdbx_strand_id
1 'polypeptide(L)' 'NSGIEPPYSHAHVTETAIHREIIRIYQLARRETQAVYDLGRDIERVEEENWVIRWMLWHVFRYR' A
#
# COMPACT_ATOMS: atom_id res chain seq x y z
N ASN A 1 -16.46 21.23 10.06
CA ASN A 1 -16.52 20.66 8.70
C ASN A 1 -15.47 21.32 7.84
N SER A 2 -14.21 20.96 8.08
CA SER A 2 -13.08 21.43 7.28
C SER A 2 -12.95 20.47 6.11
N GLY A 3 -13.27 20.95 4.90
CA GLY A 3 -13.15 20.19 3.67
C GLY A 3 -11.72 19.71 3.49
N ILE A 4 -11.55 18.39 3.50
CA ILE A 4 -10.30 17.76 3.08
C ILE A 4 -10.29 17.85 1.56
N GLU A 5 -9.75 18.95 1.03
CA GLU A 5 -9.51 19.08 -0.40
C GLU A 5 -8.16 18.44 -0.78
N PRO A 6 -8.08 17.80 -1.97
CA PRO A 6 -6.85 17.22 -2.48
C PRO A 6 -5.69 18.24 -2.55
N PRO A 7 -4.42 17.77 -2.50
CA PRO A 7 -4.01 16.37 -2.50
C PRO A 7 -3.95 15.79 -1.08
N TYR A 8 -4.43 14.54 -0.93
CA TYR A 8 -4.21 13.77 0.29
C TYR A 8 -2.70 13.57 0.49
N SER A 9 -2.08 14.44 1.28
CA SER A 9 -0.70 14.29 1.72
C SER A 9 -0.54 12.98 2.49
N HIS A 10 0.61 12.30 2.33
CA HIS A 10 0.98 11.11 3.12
C HIS A 10 0.79 11.31 4.63
N ALA A 11 0.82 12.56 5.11
CA ALA A 11 0.54 12.93 6.50
C ALA A 11 -0.91 12.68 6.97
N HIS A 12 -1.87 12.51 6.05
CA HIS A 12 -3.29 12.30 6.36
C HIS A 12 -3.74 10.84 6.20
N VAL A 13 -2.89 9.96 5.67
CA VAL A 13 -3.20 8.53 5.52
C VAL A 13 -2.64 7.79 6.71
N THR A 14 -3.49 7.08 7.45
CA THR A 14 -3.05 6.28 8.59
C THR A 14 -2.31 5.03 8.14
N GLU A 15 -1.35 4.57 8.93
CA GLU A 15 -0.61 3.33 8.67
C GLU A 15 -1.56 2.13 8.51
N THR A 16 -2.62 2.08 9.32
CA THR A 16 -3.67 1.05 9.21
C THR A 16 -4.40 1.11 7.85
N ALA A 17 -4.62 2.30 7.29
CA ALA A 17 -5.23 2.43 5.97
C ALA A 17 -4.27 1.97 4.86
N ILE A 18 -2.98 2.31 4.96
CA ILE A 18 -1.94 1.82 4.05
C ILE A 18 -1.88 0.29 4.08
N HIS A 19 -1.82 -0.30 5.27
CA HIS A 19 -1.75 -1.75 5.44
C HIS A 19 -2.99 -2.46 4.86
N ARG A 20 -4.20 -1.96 5.13
CA ARG A 20 -5.44 -2.51 4.55
C ARG A 20 -5.41 -2.46 3.02
N GLU A 21 -4.92 -1.37 2.45
CA GLU A 21 -4.85 -1.22 1.00
C GLU A 21 -3.77 -2.11 0.38
N ILE A 22 -2.65 -2.33 1.06
CA ILE A 22 -1.61 -3.30 0.65
C ILE A 22 -2.22 -4.70 0.49
N ILE A 23 -2.94 -5.17 1.50
CA ILE A 23 -3.61 -6.49 1.47
C ILE A 23 -4.64 -6.54 0.33
N ARG A 24 -5.44 -5.49 0.20
CA ARG A 24 -6.47 -5.40 -0.85
C ARG A 24 -5.87 -5.47 -2.25
N ILE A 25 -4.80 -4.71 -2.52
CA ILE A 25 -4.11 -4.71 -3.80
C ILE A 25 -3.55 -6.09 -4.12
N TYR A 26 -2.92 -6.75 -3.13
CA TYR A 26 -2.40 -8.10 -3.30
C TYR A 26 -3.52 -9.10 -3.66
N GLN A 27 -4.64 -9.07 -2.94
CA GLN A 27 -5.79 -9.96 -3.17
C GLN A 27 -6.45 -9.74 -4.53
N LEU A 28 -6.50 -8.51 -5.03
CA LEU A 28 -7.12 -8.16 -6.32
C LEU A 28 -6.17 -8.32 -7.51
N ALA A 29 -4.86 -8.45 -7.26
CA ALA A 29 -3.87 -8.58 -8.33
C ALA A 29 -4.04 -9.89 -9.11
N ARG A 30 -3.70 -9.85 -10.40
CA ARG A 30 -3.62 -11.06 -11.24
C ARG A 30 -2.48 -11.95 -10.75
N ARG A 31 -2.57 -13.26 -10.98
CA ARG A 31 -1.54 -14.24 -10.55
C ARG A 31 -0.12 -13.87 -11.01
N GLU A 32 0.02 -13.39 -12.24
CA GLU A 32 1.30 -12.96 -12.80
C GLU A 32 1.91 -11.78 -12.01
N THR A 33 1.06 -10.84 -11.57
CA THR A 33 1.47 -9.70 -10.75
C THR A 33 1.72 -10.09 -9.30
N GLN A 34 0.91 -11.01 -8.75
CA GLN A 34 1.11 -11.56 -7.41
C GLN A 34 2.50 -12.21 -7.29
N ALA A 35 2.97 -12.91 -8.32
CA ALA A 35 4.31 -13.50 -8.33
C ALA A 35 5.43 -12.46 -8.13
N VAL A 36 5.23 -11.22 -8.58
CA VAL A 36 6.18 -10.11 -8.31
C VAL A 36 6.02 -9.60 -6.88
N TYR A 37 4.80 -9.47 -6.39
CA TYR A 37 4.53 -9.02 -5.02
C TYR A 37 5.02 -10.03 -3.97
N ASP A 38 4.98 -11.32 -4.28
CA ASP A 38 5.48 -12.40 -3.42
C ASP A 38 6.97 -12.23 -3.09
N LEU A 39 7.76 -11.62 -4.00
CA LEU A 39 9.19 -11.38 -3.78
C LEU A 39 9.48 -10.41 -2.63
N GLY A 40 8.53 -9.55 -2.27
CA GLY A 40 8.67 -8.59 -1.18
C GLY A 40 7.65 -8.78 -0.06
N ARG A 41 7.01 -9.95 0.00
CA ARG A 41 6.02 -10.28 1.03
C ARG A 41 6.71 -10.81 2.28
N ASP A 42 6.48 -10.15 3.42
CA ASP A 42 6.96 -10.59 4.73
C ASP A 42 5.75 -11.00 5.58
N ILE A 43 5.61 -12.30 5.79
CA ILE A 43 4.52 -12.92 6.59
C ILE A 43 5.00 -13.38 7.96
N GLU A 44 6.30 -13.26 8.26
CA GLU A 44 6.88 -13.75 9.52
C GLU A 44 6.70 -12.73 10.66
N ARG A 45 6.41 -11.48 10.33
CA ARG A 45 6.10 -10.42 11.28
C ARG A 45 4.65 -10.49 11.74
N VAL A 46 4.39 -9.90 12.91
CA VAL A 46 3.05 -9.76 13.50
C VAL A 46 2.06 -9.06 12.54
N GLU A 47 2.58 -8.19 11.66
CA GLU A 47 1.82 -7.55 10.60
C GLU A 47 2.35 -8.03 9.26
N GLU A 48 1.47 -8.59 8.43
CA GLU A 48 1.80 -8.99 7.05
C GLU A 48 2.16 -7.74 6.23
N GLU A 49 3.37 -7.70 5.69
CA GLU A 49 3.82 -6.59 4.85
C GLU A 49 4.08 -7.02 3.41
N ASN A 50 3.95 -6.06 2.49
CA ASN A 50 4.41 -6.22 1.11
C ASN A 50 5.18 -4.98 0.68
N TRP A 51 6.50 -5.09 0.65
CA TRP A 51 7.41 -3.98 0.36
C TRP A 51 7.27 -3.44 -1.06
N VAL A 52 6.93 -4.30 -2.02
CA VAL A 52 6.72 -3.90 -3.42
C VAL A 52 5.50 -2.98 -3.51
N ILE A 53 4.38 -3.39 -2.92
CA ILE A 53 3.14 -2.60 -2.93
C ILE A 53 3.31 -1.32 -2.11
N ARG A 54 3.93 -1.41 -0.91
CA ARG A 54 4.22 -0.24 -0.07
C ARG A 54 5.07 0.79 -0.82
N TRP A 55 6.12 0.35 -1.51
CA TRP A 55 6.98 1.24 -2.29
C TRP A 55 6.22 1.91 -3.45
N MET A 56 5.38 1.17 -4.18
CA MET A 56 4.57 1.74 -5.26
C MET A 56 3.57 2.77 -4.74
N LEU A 57 2.88 2.49 -3.63
CA LEU A 57 1.97 3.45 -2.98
C LEU A 57 2.73 4.72 -2.60
N TRP A 58 3.88 4.59 -1.95
CA TRP A 58 4.75 5.72 -1.62
C TRP A 58 5.15 6.51 -2.87
N HIS A 59 5.63 5.83 -3.91
CA HIS A 59 6.07 6.47 -5.16
C HIS A 59 4.93 7.27 -5.80
N VAL A 60 3.73 6.68 -5.86
CA VAL A 60 2.54 7.31 -6.44
C VAL A 60 2.10 8.53 -5.60
N PHE A 61 2.10 8.45 -4.28
CA PHE A 61 1.76 9.61 -3.44
C PHE A 61 2.85 10.71 -3.45
N ARG A 62 4.12 10.33 -3.63
CA ARG A 62 5.27 11.24 -3.59
C ARG A 62 5.42 12.09 -4.87
N TYR A 63 5.09 11.51 -6.02
CA TYR A 63 5.32 12.10 -7.35
C TYR A 63 4.03 12.43 -8.13
N ARG A 64 2.87 12.43 -7.44
CA ARG A 64 1.63 13.02 -7.96
C ARG A 64 1.56 14.51 -7.70
#